data_AF-A0A958B4C8-F1
#
_entry.id   AF-A0A958B4C8-F1
#
_cell.length_a   1.000
_cell.length_b   1.000
_cell.length_c   1.000
_cell.angle_alpha   90.00
_cell.angle_beta   90.00
_cell.angle_gamma   90.00
#
_symmetry.space_group_name_H-M   'P 1'
#
loop_
_entity.id
_entity.type
_entity.pdbx_description
1 polymer ?
#
loop_
_entity_poly.entity_id
_entity_poly.type
_entity_poly.pdbx_seq_one_letter_code
_entity_poly.pdbx_strand_id
1 'polypeptide(L)'
;MRKWYETNGAEGVEPTPEIAKIVEIIDEAKVSGRDRQIELAHELFQIWADNIWEIGTVGLTPMVQGVVVVNKDLMNVPDTAGNDWPLRTPGNTRPESFFYQ
;
A
#
# COMPACT_ATOMS: atom_id res chain seq x y z
N MET A 1 5.54 6.80 -19.39
CA MET A 1 6.30 7.04 -18.15
C MET A 1 7.09 5.82 -17.65
N ARG A 2 6.49 4.64 -17.44
CA ARG A 2 7.26 3.43 -17.05
C ARG A 2 8.50 3.17 -17.93
N LYS A 3 8.32 3.17 -19.26
CA LYS A 3 9.43 3.02 -20.23
C LYS A 3 10.53 4.08 -20.09
N TRP A 4 10.19 5.30 -19.67
CA TRP A 4 11.15 6.39 -19.48
C TRP A 4 12.14 6.05 -18.37
N TYR A 5 11.65 5.59 -17.23
CA TYR A 5 12.49 5.15 -16.12
C TYR A 5 13.25 3.85 -16.43
N GLU A 6 12.63 2.89 -17.13
CA GLU A 6 13.30 1.63 -17.51
C GLU A 6 14.46 1.84 -18.49
N THR A 7 14.37 2.85 -19.36
CA THR A 7 15.36 3.13 -20.41
C THR A 7 16.27 4.30 -20.09
N ASN A 8 16.23 4.82 -18.86
CA ASN A 8 16.98 6.03 -18.44
C ASN A 8 16.78 7.22 -19.38
N GLY A 9 15.53 7.43 -19.83
CA GLY A 9 15.17 8.57 -20.66
C GLY A 9 15.37 8.39 -22.17
N ALA A 10 15.77 7.20 -22.63
CA ALA A 10 15.91 6.95 -24.07
C ALA A 10 14.54 6.83 -24.78
N GLU A 11 13.54 6.25 -24.12
CA GLU A 11 12.21 6.02 -24.70
C GLU A 11 11.08 6.32 -23.71
N GLY A 12 9.97 6.84 -24.21
CA GLY A 12 8.73 7.03 -23.45
C GLY A 12 8.37 8.48 -23.27
N VAL A 13 7.72 8.78 -22.14
CA VAL A 13 7.23 10.12 -21.80
C VAL A 13 7.92 10.53 -20.51
N GLU A 14 8.64 11.65 -20.60
CA GLU A 14 9.29 12.31 -19.47
C GLU A 14 8.24 12.67 -18.39
N PRO A 15 8.52 12.41 -17.10
CA PRO A 15 7.62 12.78 -16.02
C PRO A 15 7.50 14.30 -15.88
N THR A 16 6.35 14.78 -15.41
CA THR A 16 6.24 16.16 -14.94
C THR A 16 7.12 16.36 -13.69
N PRO A 17 7.48 17.60 -13.33
CA PRO A 17 8.30 17.85 -12.14
C PRO A 17 7.72 17.22 -10.85
N GLU A 18 6.40 17.21 -10.70
CA GLU A 18 5.70 16.65 -9.53
C GLU A 18 5.85 15.12 -9.49
N ILE A 19 5.72 14.45 -10.64
CA ILE A 19 5.89 12.99 -10.71
C ILE A 19 7.36 12.61 -10.54
N ALA A 20 8.29 13.38 -11.11
CA ALA A 20 9.72 13.17 -10.91
C ALA A 20 10.07 13.25 -9.42
N LYS A 21 9.53 14.26 -8.72
CA LYS A 21 9.71 14.44 -7.27
C LYS A 21 9.14 13.27 -6.46
N ILE A 22 7.99 12.72 -6.83
CA ILE A 22 7.44 11.52 -6.17
C ILE A 22 8.37 10.33 -6.35
N VAL A 23 8.96 10.14 -7.53
CA VAL A 23 9.91 9.04 -7.75
C VAL A 23 11.17 9.22 -6.89
N GLU A 24 11.71 10.43 -6.80
CA GLU A 24 12.83 10.74 -5.89
C GLU A 24 12.48 10.41 -4.43
N ILE A 25 11.29 10.81 -3.97
CA ILE A 25 10.80 10.51 -2.61
C ILE A 25 10.73 9.00 -2.39
N ILE A 26 10.16 8.25 -3.34
CA ILE A 26 10.03 6.79 -3.25
C ILE A 26 11.40 6.12 -3.20
N ASP A 27 12.35 6.57 -4.01
CA ASP A 27 13.70 6.02 -4.06
C ASP A 27 14.50 6.30 -2.78
N GLU A 28 14.38 7.50 -2.21
CA GLU A 28 14.97 7.84 -0.91
C GLU A 28 14.31 7.03 0.23
N ALA A 29 12.98 6.91 0.22
CA ALA A 29 12.23 6.24 1.28
C ALA A 29 12.59 4.75 1.41
N LYS A 30 12.94 4.08 0.29
CA LYS A 30 13.36 2.65 0.27
C LYS A 30 14.58 2.38 1.14
N VAL A 31 15.48 3.36 1.28
CA VAL A 31 16.76 3.22 2.01
C VAL A 31 16.81 4.04 3.31
N SER A 32 15.76 4.79 3.60
CA SER A 32 15.66 5.68 4.76
C SER A 32 15.20 4.96 6.03
N GLY A 33 15.57 5.52 7.19
CA GLY A 33 15.02 5.12 8.49
C GLY A 33 13.56 5.57 8.67
N ARG A 34 12.88 5.02 9.68
CA ARG A 34 11.43 5.23 9.89
C ARG A 34 11.01 6.70 9.98
N ASP A 35 11.71 7.50 10.77
CA ASP A 35 11.33 8.90 10.98
C ASP A 35 11.42 9.68 9.67
N ARG A 36 12.47 9.43 8.88
CA ARG A 36 12.63 10.03 7.55
C ARG A 36 11.58 9.53 6.55
N GLN A 37 11.21 8.24 6.60
CA GLN A 37 10.11 7.71 5.79
C GLN A 37 8.78 8.43 6.09
N ILE A 38 8.52 8.80 7.35
CA ILE A 38 7.31 9.53 7.74
C ILE A 38 7.32 10.94 7.14
N GLU A 39 8.43 11.67 7.26
CA GLU A 39 8.59 13.01 6.64
C GLU A 39 8.37 12.97 5.13
N LEU A 40 9.02 12.02 4.45
CA LEU A 40 8.91 11.79 3.01
C LEU A 40 7.47 11.42 2.61
N ALA A 41 6.78 10.61 3.41
CA ALA A 41 5.38 10.27 3.16
C ALA A 41 4.47 11.50 3.25
N HIS A 42 4.68 12.39 4.23
CA HIS A 42 3.94 13.64 4.31
C HIS A 42 4.13 14.51 3.07
N GLU A 43 5.36 14.65 2.57
CA GLU A 43 5.66 15.39 1.35
C GLU A 43 4.97 14.76 0.12
N LEU A 44 5.06 13.43 -0.03
CA LEU A 44 4.40 12.70 -1.11
C LEU A 44 2.89 12.89 -1.11
N PHE A 45 2.24 12.77 0.06
CA PHE A 45 0.79 12.92 0.17
C PHE A 45 0.35 14.37 -0.01
N GLN A 46 1.19 15.36 0.35
CA GLN A 46 0.92 16.77 0.05
C GLN A 46 0.90 17.00 -1.48
N ILE A 47 1.91 16.50 -2.20
CA ILE A 47 1.95 16.59 -3.67
C ILE A 47 0.71 15.94 -4.29
N TRP A 48 0.32 14.75 -3.82
CA TRP A 48 -0.86 14.05 -4.30
C TRP A 48 -2.15 14.85 -4.07
N ALA A 49 -2.30 15.43 -2.87
CA ALA A 49 -3.48 16.21 -2.50
C ALA A 49 -3.59 17.52 -3.29
N ASP A 50 -2.48 18.20 -3.54
CA ASP A 50 -2.47 19.47 -4.29
C ASP A 50 -2.78 19.26 -5.78
N ASN A 51 -2.42 18.12 -6.34
CA ASN A 51 -2.60 17.82 -7.76
C ASN A 51 -3.92 17.12 -8.09
N ILE A 52 -4.54 16.43 -7.12
CA ILE A 52 -5.84 15.75 -7.27
C ILE A 52 -5.87 14.85 -8.52
N TRP A 53 -4.86 13.99 -8.70
CA TRP A 53 -4.83 13.07 -9.84
C TRP A 53 -5.92 12.00 -9.79
N GLU A 54 -6.40 11.67 -8.59
CA GLU A 54 -7.51 10.77 -8.37
C GLU A 54 -8.54 11.40 -7.42
N ILE A 55 -9.82 11.30 -7.78
CA ILE A 55 -10.95 11.73 -6.96
C ILE A 55 -11.67 10.47 -6.48
N GLY A 56 -11.38 10.08 -5.24
CA GLY A 56 -12.08 8.98 -4.59
C GLY A 56 -13.54 9.35 -4.29
N THR A 57 -14.49 8.54 -4.74
CA THR A 57 -15.92 8.74 -4.48
C THR A 57 -16.42 7.91 -3.30
N VAL A 58 -15.94 6.67 -3.19
CA VAL A 58 -16.24 5.72 -2.12
C VAL A 58 -14.99 4.93 -1.76
N GLY A 59 -14.83 4.60 -0.48
CA GLY A 59 -13.71 3.80 0.03
C GLY A 59 -14.17 2.90 1.18
N LEU A 60 -13.26 2.08 1.68
CA LEU A 60 -13.48 1.22 2.85
C LEU A 60 -14.69 0.27 2.73
N THR A 61 -15.01 -0.18 1.52
CA THR A 61 -16.15 -1.09 1.32
C THR A 61 -15.86 -2.46 1.92
N PRO A 62 -16.87 -3.21 2.43
CA PRO A 62 -16.66 -4.58 2.93
C PRO A 62 -16.08 -5.55 1.89
N MET A 63 -16.27 -5.26 0.59
CA MET A 63 -15.66 -6.01 -0.51
C MET A 63 -14.12 -5.92 -0.49
N VAL A 64 -13.57 -4.76 -0.11
CA VAL A 64 -12.12 -4.50 -0.10
C VAL A 64 -11.54 -4.60 1.31
N GLN A 65 -12.25 -4.13 2.33
CA GLN A 65 -11.86 -4.26 3.75
C GLN A 65 -11.98 -5.70 4.27
N GLY A 66 -12.73 -6.55 3.57
CA GLY A 66 -12.89 -7.97 3.87
C GLY A 66 -14.02 -8.24 4.85
N VAL A 67 -14.76 -9.32 4.58
CA VAL A 67 -15.62 -9.98 5.56
C VAL A 67 -14.94 -11.29 5.90
N VAL A 68 -14.57 -11.48 7.17
CA VAL A 68 -13.96 -12.73 7.64
C VAL A 68 -15.07 -13.65 8.12
N VAL A 69 -15.13 -14.85 7.56
CA VAL A 69 -16.08 -15.89 7.96
C VAL A 69 -15.30 -17.02 8.61
N VAL A 70 -15.63 -17.32 9.87
CA VAL A 70 -14.95 -18.34 10.68
C VAL A 70 -15.96 -19.40 11.09
N ASN A 71 -15.56 -20.68 11.03
CA ASN A 71 -16.37 -21.76 11.57
C ASN A 71 -16.45 -21.65 13.10
N LYS A 72 -17.62 -21.86 13.68
CA LYS A 72 -17.84 -21.79 15.14
C LYS A 72 -16.94 -22.71 15.97
N ASP A 73 -16.50 -23.83 15.38
CA ASP A 73 -15.67 -24.85 16.04
C ASP A 73 -14.17 -24.65 15.75
N LEU A 74 -13.79 -23.67 14.91
CA LEU A 74 -12.41 -23.33 14.61
C LEU A 74 -11.90 -22.28 15.60
N MET A 75 -10.99 -22.70 16.47
CA MET A 75 -10.47 -21.92 17.57
C MET A 75 -9.16 -21.23 17.22
N ASN A 76 -8.80 -20.23 18.04
CA ASN A 76 -7.58 -19.43 17.93
C ASN A 76 -7.47 -18.55 16.67
N VAL A 77 -8.61 -18.24 16.05
CA VAL A 77 -8.70 -17.25 14.97
C VAL A 77 -8.88 -15.85 15.59
N PRO A 78 -8.04 -14.86 15.26
CA PRO A 78 -8.21 -13.49 15.74
C PRO A 78 -9.55 -12.87 15.30
N ASP A 79 -10.16 -12.07 16.17
CA ASP A 79 -11.42 -11.35 15.89
C ASP A 79 -11.29 -10.36 14.72
N THR A 80 -10.07 -9.87 14.46
CA THR A 80 -9.77 -8.91 13.41
C THR A 80 -8.62 -9.37 12.54
N ALA A 81 -8.79 -9.28 11.22
CA ALA A 81 -7.72 -9.48 10.26
C ALA A 81 -7.60 -8.23 9.39
N GLY A 82 -6.39 -7.69 9.23
CA GLY A 82 -6.15 -6.69 8.20
C GLY A 82 -6.27 -7.35 6.83
N ASN A 83 -7.09 -6.81 5.93
CA ASN A 83 -7.19 -7.30 4.55
C ASN A 83 -6.27 -6.49 3.64
N ASP A 84 -5.11 -7.05 3.30
CA ASP A 84 -4.22 -6.43 2.34
C ASP A 84 -3.26 -7.46 1.72
N TRP A 85 -2.85 -7.21 0.47
CA TRP A 85 -1.93 -8.09 -0.23
C TRP A 85 -0.52 -8.14 0.40
N PRO A 86 0.10 -7.01 0.83
CA PRO A 86 1.37 -7.03 1.56
C PRO A 86 1.29 -7.79 2.89
N LEU A 87 0.12 -7.78 3.55
CA LEU A 87 -0.13 -8.55 4.77
C LEU A 87 -0.39 -10.04 4.50
N ARG A 88 -0.53 -10.44 3.24
CA ARG A 88 -0.77 -11.81 2.79
C ARG A 88 -2.03 -12.44 3.39
N THR A 89 -3.07 -11.66 3.70
CA THR A 89 -4.30 -12.11 4.37
C THR A 89 -4.85 -13.40 3.71
N PRO A 90 -5.15 -14.47 4.49
CA PRO A 90 -5.16 -14.57 5.95
C PRO A 90 -3.80 -14.90 6.61
N GLY A 91 -2.68 -14.88 5.90
CA GLY A 91 -1.36 -15.19 6.45
C GLY A 91 -0.95 -14.34 7.66
N ASN A 92 -1.39 -13.08 7.74
CA ASN A 92 -1.18 -12.22 8.90
C ASN A 92 -1.92 -12.68 10.17
N THR A 93 -2.88 -13.60 10.08
CA THR A 93 -3.62 -14.12 11.24
C THR A 93 -2.98 -15.36 11.85
N ARG A 94 -1.81 -15.80 11.36
CA ARG A 94 -1.12 -17.04 11.78
C ARG A 94 -1.98 -18.30 11.68
N PRO A 95 -2.49 -18.66 10.48
CA PRO A 95 -3.37 -19.82 10.31
C PRO A 95 -2.78 -21.15 10.80
N GLU A 96 -1.46 -21.27 10.88
CA GLU A 96 -0.75 -22.42 11.44
C GLU A 96 -1.06 -22.69 12.92
N SER A 97 -1.59 -21.69 13.64
CA SER A 97 -1.94 -21.80 15.05
C SER A 97 -3.43 -22.16 15.27
N PHE A 98 -4.22 -22.28 14.21
CA PHE A 98 -5.65 -22.57 14.31
C PHE A 98 -5.89 -24.05 14.60
N PHE A 99 -6.94 -24.37 15.36
CA PHE A 99 -7.29 -25.76 15.68
C PHE A 99 -8.80 -25.93 15.83
N TYR A 100 -9.30 -27.13 15.56
CA TYR A 100 -10.70 -27.47 15.84
C TYR A 100 -10.87 -27.92 17.28
N GLN A 101 -12.00 -27.55 17.88
CA GLN A 101 -12.47 -28.11 19.14
C GLN A 101 -12.88 -29.58 18.98
#